data_AF-G8XZI8-F1
#
_entry.id   AF-G8XZI8-F1
#
_cell.length_a   1.000
_cell.length_b   1.000
_cell.length_c   1.000
_cell.angle_alpha   90.00
_cell.angle_beta   90.00
_cell.angle_gamma   90.00
#
_symmetry.space_group_name_H-M   'P 1'
#
loop_
_entity.id
_entity.type
_entity.pdbx_description
1 polymer ?
#
loop_
_entity_poly.entity_id
_entity_poly.type
_entity_poly.pdbx_seq_one_letter_code
_entity_poly.pdbx_strand_id
1 'polypeptide(L)'
;MSSYSTVKAANWRFVELGRVVLINNKDLGAIVEIIDQRRVLIDGPKIQRQAISLTKVVLTPIVLPNLPRGARTGTVTKKWAAADIDAKWSATSWAKKLASRQRRADLTDFERFQVLVLKKQRRYAVKKAIAKA
;
A
#
# COMPACT_ATOMS: atom_id res chain seq x y z
N MET A 1 -39.74 -20.27 15.05
CA MET A 1 -38.30 -19.91 15.09
C MET A 1 -38.00 -19.10 13.85
N SER A 2 -37.75 -17.79 13.99
CA SER A 2 -37.46 -16.93 12.84
C SER A 2 -36.10 -17.29 12.25
N SER A 3 -36.07 -17.71 10.99
CA SER A 3 -34.83 -18.03 10.27
C SER A 3 -34.14 -16.74 9.85
N TYR A 4 -33.18 -16.24 10.63
CA TYR A 4 -32.39 -15.08 10.24
C TYR A 4 -31.38 -15.47 9.16
N SER A 5 -31.41 -14.77 8.02
CA SER A 5 -30.43 -14.90 6.94
C SER A 5 -29.27 -13.94 7.17
N THR A 6 -28.04 -14.47 7.24
CA THR A 6 -26.83 -13.67 7.42
C THR A 6 -26.32 -13.16 6.07
N VAL A 7 -26.50 -11.88 5.79
CA VAL A 7 -25.96 -11.23 4.59
C VAL A 7 -24.52 -10.77 4.86
N LYS A 8 -23.56 -11.32 4.11
CA LYS A 8 -22.16 -10.87 4.14
C LYS A 8 -21.97 -9.75 3.11
N ALA A 9 -21.54 -8.57 3.58
CA ALA A 9 -21.22 -7.46 2.69
C ALA A 9 -19.91 -7.71 1.91
N ALA A 10 -19.90 -7.33 0.64
CA ALA A 10 -18.67 -7.33 -0.15
C ALA A 10 -17.75 -6.19 0.33
N ASN A 11 -16.52 -6.53 0.72
CA ASN A 11 -15.51 -5.56 1.15
C ASN A 11 -14.67 -5.09 -0.04
N TRP A 12 -15.26 -4.25 -0.88
CA TRP A 12 -14.56 -3.65 -2.02
C TRP A 12 -13.86 -2.35 -1.63
N ARG A 13 -12.75 -2.06 -2.33
CA ARG A 13 -12.07 -0.76 -2.23
C ARG A 13 -12.77 0.20 -3.18
N PHE A 14 -13.53 1.13 -2.63
CA PHE A 14 -14.23 2.12 -3.42
C PHE A 14 -13.27 3.21 -3.92
N VAL A 15 -13.56 3.71 -5.14
CA VAL A 15 -12.98 4.93 -5.68
C VAL A 15 -13.74 6.08 -5.02
N GLU A 16 -13.10 6.74 -4.06
CA GLU A 16 -13.70 7.80 -3.25
C GLU A 16 -12.68 8.88 -2.92
N LEU A 17 -13.17 10.03 -2.48
CA LEU A 17 -12.33 11.15 -2.07
C LEU A 17 -11.44 10.76 -0.88
N GLY A 18 -10.16 11.10 -0.95
CA GLY A 18 -9.18 10.75 0.07
C GLY A 18 -8.65 9.31 -0.03
N ARG A 19 -9.21 8.45 -0.89
CA ARG A 19 -8.65 7.10 -1.12
C ARG A 19 -7.19 7.22 -1.55
N VAL A 20 -6.30 6.55 -0.82
CA VAL A 20 -4.88 6.54 -1.15
C VAL A 20 -4.64 5.48 -2.23
N VAL A 21 -3.92 5.87 -3.27
CA VAL A 21 -3.59 5.05 -4.44
C VAL A 21 -2.09 4.90 -4.56
N LEU A 22 -1.66 3.71 -4.97
CA LEU A 22 -0.28 3.39 -5.29
C LEU A 22 -0.09 3.51 -6.81
N ILE A 23 0.92 4.28 -7.21
CA ILE A 23 1.27 4.56 -8.61
C ILE A 23 2.59 3.90 -8.91
N ASN A 24 2.65 3.14 -10.01
CA ASN A 24 3.86 2.45 -10.48
C ASN A 24 4.60 1.63 -9.40
N ASN A 25 3.86 1.10 -8.41
CA ASN A 25 4.41 0.39 -7.25
C ASN A 25 5.49 1.17 -6.47
N LYS A 26 5.46 2.51 -6.47
CA LYS A 26 6.46 3.34 -5.78
C LYS A 26 5.82 4.49 -5.02
N ASP A 27 5.07 5.32 -5.72
CA ASP A 27 4.58 6.58 -5.18
C ASP A 27 3.13 6.48 -4.69
N LEU A 28 2.81 7.25 -3.66
CA LEU A 28 1.47 7.31 -3.07
C LEU A 28 0.84 8.68 -3.33
N GLY A 29 -0.42 8.66 -3.77
CA GLY A 29 -1.26 9.86 -3.87
C GLY A 29 -2.63 9.63 -3.29
N ALA A 30 -3.38 10.69 -3.02
CA ALA A 30 -4.78 10.65 -2.65
C ALA A 30 -5.67 11.09 -3.82
N ILE A 31 -6.82 10.44 -3.98
CA ILE A 31 -7.85 10.89 -4.93
C ILE A 31 -8.49 12.16 -4.38
N VAL A 32 -8.35 13.27 -5.11
CA VAL A 32 -8.90 14.59 -4.76
C VAL A 32 -10.25 14.84 -5.41
N GLU A 33 -10.44 14.28 -6.60
CA GLU A 33 -11.67 14.41 -7.38
C GLU A 33 -11.81 13.26 -8.37
N ILE A 34 -13.04 12.85 -8.65
CA ILE A 34 -13.36 11.84 -9.68
C ILE A 34 -13.79 12.61 -10.92
N ILE A 35 -13.06 12.43 -12.03
CA ILE A 35 -13.33 13.15 -13.28
C ILE A 35 -14.40 12.38 -14.06
N ASP A 36 -14.18 11.08 -14.24
CA ASP A 36 -15.10 10.17 -14.91
C ASP A 36 -14.88 8.74 -14.41
N GLN A 37 -15.59 7.77 -15.00
CA GLN A 37 -15.52 6.35 -14.59
C GLN A 37 -14.13 5.73 -14.68
N ARG A 38 -13.23 6.28 -15.52
CA ARG A 38 -11.90 5.71 -15.78
C ARG A 38 -10.77 6.61 -15.31
N ARG A 39 -11.03 7.87 -14.95
CA ARG A 39 -10.02 8.86 -14.60
C ARG A 39 -10.34 9.58 -13.30
N VAL A 40 -9.29 9.82 -12.52
CA VAL A 40 -9.34 10.53 -11.26
C VAL A 40 -8.26 11.60 -11.21
N LEU A 41 -8.52 12.67 -10.47
CA LEU A 41 -7.53 13.68 -10.13
C LEU A 41 -6.86 13.25 -8.83
N ILE A 42 -5.54 13.10 -8.87
CA ILE A 42 -4.73 12.70 -7.72
C ILE A 42 -3.81 13.84 -7.30
N ASP A 43 -3.45 13.85 -6.03
CA ASP A 43 -2.46 14.78 -5.45
C ASP A 43 -1.77 14.12 -4.26
N GLY A 44 -0.55 14.54 -3.94
CA GLY A 44 0.21 13.98 -2.82
C GLY A 44 1.51 14.74 -2.57
N PRO A 45 2.18 14.50 -1.43
CA PRO A 45 3.40 15.23 -1.10
C PRO A 45 4.57 14.98 -2.07
N LYS A 46 4.62 13.79 -2.70
CA LYS A 46 5.67 13.39 -3.65
C LYS A 46 5.24 13.40 -5.11
N ILE A 47 3.96 13.66 -5.38
CA ILE A 47 3.39 13.60 -6.73
C ILE A 47 2.70 14.93 -7.03
N GLN A 48 3.05 15.55 -8.15
CA GLN A 48 2.34 16.72 -8.62
C GLN A 48 0.89 16.38 -8.97
N ARG A 49 -0.02 17.27 -8.60
CA ARG A 49 -1.45 17.18 -8.93
C ARG A 49 -1.65 16.92 -10.43
N GLN A 50 -2.30 15.80 -10.76
CA GLN A 50 -2.50 15.38 -12.14
C GLN A 50 -3.74 14.51 -12.30
N ALA A 51 -4.31 14.50 -13.51
CA ALA A 51 -5.34 13.54 -13.89
C ALA A 51 -4.68 12.22 -14.29
N ILE A 52 -5.15 11.09 -13.75
CA ILE A 52 -4.61 9.77 -14.04
C ILE A 52 -5.73 8.76 -14.32
N SER A 53 -5.46 7.81 -15.21
CA SER A 53 -6.34 6.67 -15.45
C SER A 53 -6.31 5.72 -14.25
N LEU A 54 -7.48 5.22 -13.84
CA LEU A 54 -7.63 4.18 -12.82
C LEU A 54 -6.91 2.88 -13.18
N THR A 55 -6.64 2.64 -14.47
CA THR A 55 -5.84 1.48 -14.92
C THR A 55 -4.35 1.59 -14.57
N LYS A 56 -3.83 2.80 -14.32
CA LYS A 56 -2.41 3.04 -13.98
C LYS A 56 -2.16 3.10 -12.48
N VAL A 57 -3.20 3.02 -11.66
CA VAL A 57 -3.11 3.12 -10.21
C VAL A 57 -3.74 1.91 -9.53
N VAL A 58 -3.28 1.59 -8.33
CA VAL A 58 -3.86 0.52 -7.52
C VAL A 58 -4.42 1.11 -6.23
N LEU A 59 -5.70 0.88 -5.95
CA LEU A 59 -6.34 1.36 -4.73
C LEU A 59 -5.77 0.65 -3.51
N THR A 60 -5.34 1.41 -2.51
CA THR A 60 -4.92 0.88 -1.20
C THR A 60 -6.11 0.84 -0.24
N PRO A 61 -6.07 0.04 0.85
CA PRO A 61 -7.11 0.08 1.86
C PRO A 61 -7.13 1.38 2.67
N ILE A 62 -6.09 2.22 2.56
CA ILE A 62 -5.95 3.46 3.33
C ILE A 62 -6.82 4.56 2.72
N VAL A 63 -7.52 5.30 3.57
CA VAL A 63 -8.31 6.49 3.20
C VAL A 63 -7.85 7.65 4.06
N LEU A 64 -7.62 8.78 3.41
CA LEU A 64 -7.40 10.06 4.06
C LEU A 64 -8.76 10.62 4.52
N PRO A 65 -9.01 10.75 5.84
CA PRO A 65 -10.34 11.09 6.32
C PRO A 65 -10.74 12.52 5.97
N ASN A 66 -12.00 12.70 5.62
CA ASN A 66 -12.66 13.99 5.43
C ASN A 66 -11.96 14.92 4.43
N LEU A 67 -11.37 14.40 3.35
CA LEU A 67 -10.78 15.26 2.31
C LEU A 67 -11.90 15.95 1.50
N PRO A 68 -11.98 17.30 1.48
CA PRO A 68 -12.95 18.00 0.64
C PRO A 68 -12.68 17.74 -0.85
N ARG A 69 -13.74 17.61 -1.65
CA ARG A 69 -13.62 17.50 -3.12
C ARG A 69 -12.84 18.71 -3.66
N GLY A 70 -11.89 18.46 -4.55
CA GLY A 70 -11.14 19.53 -5.21
C GLY A 70 -10.11 20.22 -4.30
N ALA A 71 -9.83 19.69 -3.10
CA ALA A 71 -8.83 20.22 -2.16
C ALA A 71 -7.52 20.62 -2.86
N ARG A 72 -6.97 21.78 -2.49
CA ARG A 72 -5.66 22.24 -3.00
C ARG A 72 -4.53 21.46 -2.36
N THR A 73 -3.37 21.43 -3.02
CA THR A 73 -2.20 20.66 -2.59
C THR A 73 -1.77 20.95 -1.16
N GLY A 74 -1.81 22.23 -0.73
CA GLY A 74 -1.52 22.58 0.67
C GLY A 74 -2.45 21.91 1.69
N THR A 75 -3.74 21.81 1.38
CA THR A 75 -4.73 21.12 2.23
C THR A 75 -4.50 19.61 2.24
N VAL A 76 -4.18 19.03 1.07
CA VAL A 76 -3.86 17.59 0.95
C VAL A 76 -2.63 17.27 1.80
N THR A 77 -1.54 18.01 1.66
CA THR A 77 -0.31 17.79 2.44
C THR A 77 -0.53 17.93 3.93
N LYS A 78 -1.28 18.96 4.38
CA LYS A 78 -1.61 19.14 5.80
C LYS A 78 -2.39 17.96 6.36
N LYS A 79 -3.42 17.50 5.65
CA LYS A 79 -4.22 16.35 6.08
C LYS A 79 -3.44 15.04 6.01
N TRP A 80 -2.62 14.87 4.97
CA TRP A 80 -1.76 13.70 4.78
C TRP A 80 -0.82 13.49 5.96
N ALA A 81 -0.13 14.55 6.37
CA ALA A 81 0.75 14.53 7.54
C ALA A 81 -0.05 14.29 8.83
N ALA A 82 -1.18 14.98 9.03
CA ALA A 82 -2.02 14.80 10.20
C ALA A 82 -2.60 13.38 10.34
N ALA A 83 -2.83 12.69 9.23
CA ALA A 83 -3.33 11.32 9.22
C ALA A 83 -2.21 10.26 9.24
N ASP A 84 -0.95 10.66 9.24
CA ASP A 84 0.24 9.80 9.26
C ASP A 84 0.19 8.66 8.21
N ILE A 85 -0.15 9.03 6.97
CA ILE A 85 -0.39 8.08 5.88
C ILE A 85 0.88 7.29 5.55
N ASP A 86 2.05 7.94 5.58
CA ASP A 86 3.31 7.30 5.22
C ASP A 86 3.74 6.22 6.23
N ALA A 87 3.56 6.45 7.53
CA ALA A 87 3.81 5.42 8.54
C ALA A 87 2.80 4.28 8.44
N LYS A 88 1.51 4.61 8.27
CA LYS A 88 0.45 3.61 8.06
C LYS A 88 0.73 2.72 6.87
N TRP A 89 1.15 3.30 5.74
CA TRP A 89 1.56 2.54 4.56
C TRP A 89 2.76 1.65 4.87
N SER A 90 3.81 2.21 5.45
CA SER A 90 5.05 1.49 5.77
C SER A 90 4.84 0.32 6.74
N ALA A 91 3.85 0.41 7.62
CA ALA A 91 3.48 -0.66 8.54
C ALA A 91 2.82 -1.86 7.84
N THR A 92 2.20 -1.66 6.67
CA THR A 92 1.47 -2.72 5.95
C THR A 92 2.39 -3.84 5.47
N SER A 93 1.86 -5.07 5.46
CA SER A 93 2.55 -6.22 4.86
C SER A 93 2.83 -6.01 3.36
N TRP A 94 1.99 -5.24 2.67
CA TRP A 94 2.18 -4.88 1.27
C TRP A 94 3.43 -4.02 1.09
N ALA A 95 3.56 -2.91 1.81
CA ALA A 95 4.75 -2.05 1.74
C ALA A 95 6.03 -2.81 2.12
N LYS A 96 5.98 -3.61 3.20
CA LYS A 96 7.12 -4.46 3.61
C LYS A 96 7.53 -5.47 2.54
N LYS A 97 6.57 -6.07 1.82
CA LYS A 97 6.85 -7.00 0.72
C LYS A 97 7.49 -6.29 -0.47
N LEU A 98 7.02 -5.09 -0.80
CA LEU A 98 7.59 -4.27 -1.86
C LEU A 98 9.04 -3.86 -1.53
N ALA A 99 9.28 -3.38 -0.31
CA ALA A 99 10.61 -3.03 0.17
C ALA A 99 11.56 -4.25 0.18
N SER A 100 11.08 -5.42 0.62
CA SER A 100 11.88 -6.65 0.58
C SER A 100 12.25 -7.08 -0.84
N ARG A 101 11.34 -6.89 -1.81
CA ARG A 101 11.62 -7.16 -3.23
C ARG A 101 12.70 -6.23 -3.76
N GLN A 102 12.56 -4.93 -3.48
CA GLN A 102 13.55 -3.93 -3.89
C GLN A 102 14.92 -4.24 -3.30
N ARG A 103 15.00 -4.45 -1.97
CA ARG A 103 16.27 -4.78 -1.30
C ARG A 103 16.93 -6.05 -1.86
N ARG A 104 16.15 -7.06 -2.24
CA ARG A 104 16.68 -8.29 -2.85
C ARG A 104 17.24 -8.07 -4.25
N ALA A 105 16.64 -7.16 -5.03
CA ALA A 105 17.16 -6.78 -6.34
C ALA A 105 18.48 -6.02 -6.19
N ASP A 106 18.62 -5.23 -5.12
CA ASP A 106 19.79 -4.39 -4.85
C ASP A 106 20.92 -5.13 -4.10
N LEU A 107 20.89 -6.46 -3.98
CA LEU A 107 21.94 -7.22 -3.28
C LEU A 107 23.20 -7.35 -4.15
N THR A 108 24.35 -7.09 -3.54
CA THR A 108 25.65 -7.40 -4.15
C THR A 108 25.92 -8.91 -4.15
N ASP A 109 26.92 -9.36 -4.93
CA ASP A 109 27.29 -10.78 -4.99
C ASP A 109 27.70 -11.35 -3.63
N PHE A 110 28.50 -10.59 -2.88
CA PHE A 110 28.91 -10.96 -1.53
C PHE A 110 27.71 -11.07 -0.57
N GLU A 111 26.77 -10.13 -0.62
CA GLU A 111 25.56 -10.20 0.20
C GLU A 111 24.68 -11.40 -0.18
N ARG A 112 24.61 -11.76 -1.47
CA ARG A 112 23.89 -12.97 -1.92
C ARG A 112 24.53 -14.23 -1.34
N PHE A 113 25.86 -14.31 -1.26
CA PHE A 113 26.57 -15.40 -0.60
C PHE A 113 26.26 -15.45 0.91
N GLN A 114 26.29 -14.31 1.62
CA GLN A 114 25.92 -14.25 3.03
C GLN A 114 24.49 -14.77 3.28
N VAL A 115 23.52 -14.32 2.46
CA VAL A 115 22.13 -14.79 2.54
C VAL A 115 22.03 -16.30 2.33
N LEU A 116 22.82 -16.88 1.43
CA LEU A 116 22.86 -18.32 1.20
C LEU A 116 23.34 -19.08 2.45
N VAL A 117 24.43 -18.63 3.06
CA VAL A 117 24.98 -19.25 4.29
C VAL A 117 23.98 -19.15 5.45
N LEU A 118 23.40 -17.98 5.68
CA LEU A 118 22.40 -17.75 6.73
C LEU A 118 21.14 -18.61 6.52
N LYS A 119 20.71 -18.80 5.26
CA LYS A 119 19.59 -19.72 4.95
C LYS A 119 19.92 -21.18 5.28
N LYS A 120 21.15 -21.63 5.05
CA LYS A 120 21.59 -22.99 5.43
C LYS A 120 21.56 -23.19 6.94
N GLN A 121 22.08 -22.22 7.70
CA GLN A 121 22.03 -22.23 9.18
C GLN A 121 20.59 -22.28 9.70
N ARG A 122 19.71 -21.41 9.19
CA ARG A 122 18.28 -21.42 9.54
C ARG A 122 17.61 -22.76 9.22
N ARG A 123 17.88 -23.32 8.05
CA ARG A 123 17.31 -24.62 7.63
C ARG A 123 17.71 -25.76 8.56
N TYR A 124 18.97 -25.79 9.00
CA TYR A 124 19.46 -26.79 9.93
C TYR A 124 18.74 -26.70 11.29
N ALA A 125 18.64 -25.50 11.87
CA ALA A 125 17.95 -25.27 13.13
C ALA A 125 16.46 -25.66 13.06
N VAL A 126 15.76 -25.25 11.99
CA VAL A 126 14.34 -25.58 11.79
C VAL A 126 14.14 -27.09 11.65
N LYS A 127 14.96 -27.80 10.87
CA LYS A 127 14.87 -29.26 10.75
C LYS A 127 15.08 -29.97 12.09
N LYS A 128 16.06 -29.52 12.88
CA LYS A 128 16.33 -30.07 14.21
C LYS A 128 15.16 -29.87 15.16
N ALA A 129 14.53 -28.69 15.13
CA ALA A 129 13.34 -28.40 15.94
C ALA A 129 12.14 -29.26 15.53
N ILE A 130 11.89 -29.40 14.21
CA ILE A 130 10.79 -30.22 13.69
C ILE A 130 10.98 -31.71 14.02
N ALA A 131 12.20 -32.24 13.94
CA ALA A 131 12.46 -33.64 14.26
C ALA A 131 12.38 -33.97 15.77
N LYS A 132 12.39 -32.95 16.63
CA LYS A 132 12.27 -33.10 18.09
C LYS A 132 10.82 -32.94 18.59
N ALA A 133 9.96 -32.28 17.80
CA ALA A 133 8.53 -32.15 18.05
C ALA A 133 7.79 -33.38 17.54
#